data_AF-Q701V0-F1
#
_entry.id   AF-Q701V0-F1
#
_cell.length_a   1.000
_cell.length_b   1.000
_cell.length_c   1.000
_cell.angle_alpha   90.00
_cell.angle_beta   90.00
_cell.angle_gamma   90.00
#
_symmetry.space_group_name_H-M   'P 1'
#
loop_
_entity.id
_entity.type
_entity.pdbx_description
1 polymer ?
#
loop_
_entity_poly.entity_id
_entity_poly.type
_entity_poly.pdbx_seq_one_letter_code
_entity_poly.pdbx_strand_id
1 'polypeptide(L)'
;MNIPDFRKKFLRDFKLLQDQFDSTHGDNDRMRTIIEKQLQLCNAYKPLIKNLQESNEVATMIHDLTTKTLVLKLTGDLEKDVAKLTSRLDNLEEKLNR
;
A
#
# COMPACT_ATOMS: atom_id res chain seq x y z
N MET A 1 9.02 18.14 -28.43
CA MET A 1 8.06 18.58 -27.40
C MET A 1 8.54 18.07 -26.05
N ASN A 2 9.06 18.93 -25.17
CA ASN A 2 9.66 18.53 -23.88
C ASN A 2 8.56 18.32 -22.82
N ILE A 3 8.17 17.07 -22.58
CA ILE A 3 7.47 16.73 -21.32
C ILE A 3 8.40 17.20 -20.18
N PRO A 4 7.93 18.02 -19.22
CA PRO A 4 8.78 18.53 -18.14
C PRO A 4 9.46 17.39 -17.38
N ASP A 5 10.74 17.55 -17.05
CA ASP A 5 11.56 16.49 -16.42
C ASP A 5 10.96 15.94 -15.13
N PHE A 6 10.21 16.76 -14.39
CA PHE A 6 9.53 16.32 -13.16
C PHE A 6 8.40 15.30 -13.42
N ARG A 7 7.67 15.42 -14.55
CA ARG A 7 6.62 14.45 -14.92
C ARG A 7 7.22 13.10 -15.28
N LYS A 8 8.31 13.11 -16.05
CA LYS A 8 9.04 11.88 -16.41
C LYS A 8 9.62 11.20 -15.16
N LYS A 9 10.17 11.99 -14.24
CA LYS A 9 10.67 11.49 -12.95
C LYS A 9 9.55 10.86 -12.14
N PHE A 10 8.40 11.53 -11.99
CA PHE A 10 7.25 10.99 -11.28
C PHE A 10 6.81 9.63 -11.85
N LEU A 11 6.58 9.55 -13.17
CA LEU A 11 6.14 8.31 -13.81
C LEU A 11 7.15 7.17 -13.63
N ARG A 12 8.45 7.46 -13.79
CA ARG A 12 9.51 6.46 -13.60
C ARG A 12 9.57 5.96 -12.16
N ASP A 13 9.58 6.88 -11.21
CA ASP A 13 9.72 6.55 -9.79
C ASP A 13 8.45 5.82 -9.29
N PHE A 14 7.27 6.21 -9.77
CA PHE A 14 6.01 5.51 -9.47
C PHE A 14 6.00 4.11 -10.05
N LYS A 15 6.43 3.93 -11.31
CA LYS A 15 6.51 2.63 -11.96
C LYS A 15 7.47 1.69 -11.23
N LEU A 16 8.63 2.19 -10.79
CA LEU A 16 9.57 1.40 -9.99
C LEU A 16 8.93 0.88 -8.69
N LEU A 17 8.14 1.72 -8.00
CA LEU A 17 7.42 1.29 -6.81
C LEU A 17 6.30 0.30 -7.14
N GLN A 18 5.61 0.46 -8.28
CA GLN A 18 4.60 -0.49 -8.72
C GLN A 18 5.22 -1.86 -9.00
N ASP A 19 6.36 -1.91 -9.70
CA ASP A 19 7.09 -3.17 -9.95
C ASP A 19 7.56 -3.83 -8.64
N GLN A 20 7.97 -3.03 -7.64
CA GLN A 20 8.28 -3.53 -6.28
C GLN A 20 7.04 -4.08 -5.57
N PHE A 21 5.90 -3.41 -5.70
CA PHE A 21 4.64 -3.86 -5.12
C PHE A 21 4.23 -5.20 -5.71
N ASP A 22 4.24 -5.30 -7.03
CA ASP A 22 3.81 -6.50 -7.77
C ASP A 22 4.72 -7.71 -7.49
N SER A 23 5.99 -7.48 -7.15
CA SER A 23 6.94 -8.53 -6.76
C SER A 23 6.93 -8.85 -5.25
N THR A 24 6.26 -8.06 -4.42
CA THR A 24 6.15 -8.30 -2.97
C THR A 24 4.90 -9.14 -2.70
N HIS A 25 5.02 -10.47 -2.75
CA HIS A 25 3.92 -11.38 -2.45
C HIS A 25 3.89 -11.76 -0.97
N GLY A 26 2.72 -11.60 -0.33
CA GLY A 26 2.44 -12.14 1.01
C GLY A 26 3.10 -11.41 2.19
N ASP A 27 3.92 -10.39 1.94
CA ASP A 27 4.51 -9.54 2.99
C ASP A 27 3.70 -8.25 3.12
N ASN A 28 2.64 -8.30 3.92
CA ASN A 28 1.69 -7.20 4.12
C ASN A 28 2.37 -5.91 4.61
N ASP A 29 3.40 -6.01 5.45
CA ASP A 29 4.12 -4.85 5.99
C ASP A 29 4.99 -4.19 4.92
N ARG A 30 5.69 -4.99 4.10
CA ARG A 30 6.46 -4.46 2.98
C ARG A 30 5.57 -3.90 1.87
N MET A 31 4.46 -4.57 1.56
CA MET A 31 3.44 -4.04 0.64
C MET A 31 2.91 -2.69 1.11
N ARG A 32 2.60 -2.56 2.41
CA ARG A 32 2.16 -1.28 3.00
C ARG A 32 3.22 -0.19 2.83
N THR A 33 4.47 -0.50 3.15
CA THR A 33 5.59 0.44 3.03
C THR A 33 5.77 0.96 1.59
N ILE A 34 5.55 0.09 0.60
CA ILE A 34 5.63 0.48 -0.82
C ILE A 34 4.47 1.43 -1.18
N ILE A 35 3.24 1.12 -0.75
CA ILE A 35 2.08 2.00 -0.98
C ILE A 35 2.26 3.35 -0.31
N GLU A 36 2.83 3.41 0.90
CA GLU A 36 3.13 4.67 1.59
C GLU A 36 4.11 5.55 0.78
N LYS A 37 5.12 4.94 0.15
CA LYS A 37 6.04 5.66 -0.76
C LYS A 37 5.32 6.14 -2.03
N GLN A 38 4.41 5.35 -2.58
CA GLN A 38 3.59 5.76 -3.74
C GLN A 38 2.70 6.96 -3.37
N LEU A 39 2.09 6.95 -2.17
CA LEU A 39 1.32 8.08 -1.65
C LEU A 39 2.17 9.34 -1.49
N GLN A 40 3.38 9.21 -0.95
CA GLN A 40 4.32 10.34 -0.82
C GLN A 40 4.67 10.93 -2.19
N LEU A 41 4.91 10.09 -3.21
CA LEU A 41 5.16 10.56 -4.57
C LEU A 41 3.94 11.30 -5.14
N CYS A 42 2.73 10.75 -5.01
CA CYS A 42 1.52 11.41 -5.51
C CYS A 42 1.27 12.75 -4.81
N ASN A 43 1.44 12.82 -3.49
CA ASN A 43 1.23 14.05 -2.71
C ASN A 43 2.28 15.12 -3.04
N ALA A 44 3.54 14.72 -3.32
CA ALA A 44 4.57 15.64 -3.77
C ALA A 44 4.34 16.12 -5.22
N TYR A 45 3.76 15.26 -6.06
CA TYR A 45 3.50 15.56 -7.47
C TYR A 45 2.27 16.44 -7.68
N LYS A 46 1.18 16.18 -6.95
CA LYS A 46 -0.11 16.88 -7.04
C LYS A 46 0.01 18.43 -7.13
N PRO A 47 0.76 19.14 -6.27
CA PRO A 47 0.86 20.60 -6.35
C PRO A 47 1.61 21.13 -7.58
N LEU A 48 2.36 20.28 -8.29
CA LEU A 48 3.12 20.66 -9.49
C LEU A 48 2.28 20.58 -10.78
N ILE A 49 1.08 19.98 -10.69
CA ILE A 49 0.20 19.75 -11.82
C ILE A 49 -0.65 20.99 -12.09
N LYS A 50 -0.53 21.55 -13.29
CA LYS A 50 -1.39 22.66 -13.76
C LYS A 50 -2.59 22.20 -14.59
N ASN A 51 -2.58 20.96 -15.04
CA ASN A 51 -3.62 20.39 -15.88
C ASN A 51 -4.71 19.73 -15.01
N LEU A 52 -5.98 20.10 -15.22
CA LEU A 52 -7.08 19.62 -14.40
C LEU A 52 -7.29 18.09 -14.51
N GLN A 53 -7.19 17.53 -15.72
CA GLN A 53 -7.36 16.10 -15.94
C GLN A 53 -6.27 15.29 -15.21
N GLU A 54 -5.02 15.69 -15.39
CA GLU A 54 -3.87 15.07 -14.71
C GLU A 54 -3.99 15.20 -13.17
N SER A 55 -4.51 16.33 -12.67
CA SER A 55 -4.74 16.54 -11.24
C SER A 55 -5.82 15.59 -10.71
N ASN A 56 -6.90 15.38 -11.48
CA ASN A 56 -7.95 14.43 -11.13
C ASN A 56 -7.43 12.99 -11.13
N GLU A 57 -6.62 12.60 -12.12
CA GLU A 57 -6.01 11.28 -12.19
C GLU A 57 -5.14 11.01 -10.94
N VAL A 58 -4.31 11.97 -10.55
CA VAL A 58 -3.46 11.85 -9.35
C VAL A 58 -4.29 11.85 -8.07
N ALA A 59 -5.41 12.58 -8.02
CA ALA A 59 -6.34 12.51 -6.89
C ALA A 59 -6.99 11.13 -6.74
N THR A 60 -7.41 10.51 -7.85
CA THR A 60 -7.90 9.13 -7.87
C THR A 60 -6.83 8.15 -7.41
N MET A 61 -5.59 8.29 -7.90
CA MET A 61 -4.47 7.45 -7.43
C MET A 61 -4.26 7.56 -5.92
N ILE A 62 -4.32 8.77 -5.34
CA ILE A 62 -4.20 8.97 -3.88
C ILE A 62 -5.32 8.26 -3.14
N HIS A 63 -6.55 8.39 -3.62
CA HIS A 63 -7.71 7.72 -3.03
C HIS A 63 -7.56 6.18 -3.04
N ASP A 64 -7.14 5.62 -4.17
CA ASP A 64 -6.98 4.18 -4.34
C ASP A 64 -5.85 3.63 -3.46
N LEU A 65 -4.72 4.33 -3.41
CA LEU A 65 -3.59 3.96 -2.54
C LEU A 65 -3.97 4.05 -1.05
N THR A 66 -4.74 5.06 -0.66
CA THR A 66 -5.24 5.20 0.72
C THR A 66 -6.16 4.04 1.08
N THR A 67 -7.07 3.68 0.17
CA THR A 67 -7.96 2.52 0.33
C THR A 67 -7.16 1.23 0.47
N LYS A 68 -6.18 1.00 -0.39
CA LYS A 68 -5.30 -0.19 -0.30
C LYS A 68 -4.52 -0.25 1.02
N THR A 69 -4.03 0.90 1.51
CA THR A 69 -3.35 0.99 2.81
C THR A 69 -4.28 0.56 3.94
N LEU A 70 -5.53 1.03 3.92
CA LEU A 70 -6.54 0.64 4.91
C LEU A 70 -6.85 -0.87 4.85
N VAL A 71 -7.01 -1.43 3.65
CA VAL A 71 -7.24 -2.87 3.46
C VAL A 71 -6.09 -3.68 4.05
N LEU A 72 -4.84 -3.36 3.72
CA LEU A 72 -3.67 -4.06 4.28
C LEU A 72 -3.56 -3.93 5.81
N LYS A 73 -4.05 -2.82 6.38
CA LYS A 73 -4.15 -2.65 7.83
C LYS A 73 -5.17 -3.61 8.44
N LEU A 74 -6.39 -3.62 7.89
CA LEU A 74 -7.45 -4.50 8.37
C LEU A 74 -7.09 -5.98 8.19
N THR A 75 -6.43 -6.35 7.10
CA THR A 75 -5.94 -7.73 6.87
C THR A 75 -4.90 -8.12 7.91
N GLY A 76 -3.89 -7.29 8.16
CA GLY A 76 -2.87 -7.58 9.18
C GLY A 76 -3.42 -7.61 10.61
N ASP A 77 -4.42 -6.79 10.93
CA ASP A 77 -5.09 -6.82 12.23
C ASP A 77 -5.90 -8.12 12.40
N LEU A 78 -6.61 -8.55 11.34
CA LEU A 78 -7.34 -9.81 11.33
C LEU A 78 -6.42 -11.04 11.47
N GLU A 79 -5.28 -11.06 10.78
CA GLU A 79 -4.27 -12.13 10.89
C GLU A 79 -3.79 -12.30 12.34
N LYS A 80 -3.53 -11.20 13.03
CA LYS A 80 -3.14 -11.23 14.45
C LYS A 80 -4.24 -11.77 15.35
N ASP A 81 -5.49 -11.40 15.11
CA ASP A 81 -6.60 -11.87 15.93
C ASP A 81 -6.89 -13.36 15.69
N VAL A 82 -6.79 -13.84 14.44
CA VAL A 82 -6.85 -15.28 14.13
C VAL A 82 -5.72 -16.03 14.84
N ALA A 83 -4.48 -15.54 14.78
CA ALA A 83 -3.36 -16.19 15.46
C ALA A 83 -3.55 -16.30 16.98
N LYS A 84 -4.12 -15.26 17.63
CA LYS A 84 -4.49 -15.32 19.06
C LYS A 84 -5.57 -16.37 19.33
N LEU A 85 -6.58 -16.48 18.46
CA LEU A 85 -7.65 -17.48 18.61
C LEU A 85 -7.09 -18.90 18.48
N THR A 86 -6.25 -19.16 17.48
CA THR A 86 -5.57 -20.46 17.32
C THR A 86 -4.77 -20.82 18.57
N SER A 87 -3.91 -19.91 19.06
CA SER A 87 -3.14 -20.16 20.27
C SER A 87 -4.03 -20.44 21.51
N ARG A 88 -5.19 -19.78 21.62
CA ARG A 88 -6.13 -20.07 22.71
C ARG A 88 -6.76 -21.45 22.58
N LEU A 89 -7.06 -21.92 21.38
CA LEU A 89 -7.58 -23.27 21.13
C LEU A 89 -6.52 -24.32 21.46
N ASP A 90 -5.28 -24.15 20.97
CA ASP A 90 -4.16 -25.06 21.26
C ASP A 90 -3.96 -25.23 22.78
N ASN A 91 -4.02 -24.13 23.53
CA ASN A 91 -3.92 -24.14 24.99
C ASN A 91 -5.09 -24.87 25.68
N LEU A 92 -6.30 -24.83 25.10
CA LEU A 92 -7.45 -25.56 25.64
C LEU A 92 -7.34 -27.05 25.33
N GLU A 93 -6.90 -27.42 24.13
CA GLU A 93 -6.66 -28.81 23.75
C GLU A 93 -5.57 -29.45 24.63
N GLU A 94 -4.46 -28.75 24.90
CA GLU A 94 -3.41 -29.26 25.77
C GLU A 94 -3.92 -29.53 27.19
N LYS A 95 -4.80 -28.67 27.72
CA LYS A 95 -5.39 -28.84 29.06
C LYS A 95 -6.38 -30.00 29.14
N LEU A 96 -7.08 -30.32 28.05
CA LEU A 96 -8.03 -31.44 28.00
C LEU A 96 -7.32 -32.80 27.87
N ASN A 97 -6.13 -32.82 27.29
CA ASN A 97 -5.34 -34.03 27.06
C ASN A 97 -4.34 -34.34 28.20
N ARG A 98 -4.34 -33.55 29.28
CA ARG A 98 -3.57 -33.77 30.52
C ARG A 98 -4.48 -34.25 31.64
#